data_AF-A0A0P9D471-F1
#
_entry.id   AF-A0A0P9D471-F1
#
_cell.length_a   1.000
_cell.length_b   1.000
_cell.length_c   1.000
_cell.angle_alpha   90.00
_cell.angle_beta   90.00
_cell.angle_gamma   90.00
#
_symmetry.space_group_name_H-M   'P 1'
#
loop_
_entity.id
_entity.type
_entity.pdbx_description
1 polymer ?
#
loop_
_entity_poly.entity_id
_entity_poly.type
_entity_poly.pdbx_seq_one_letter_code
_entity_poly.pdbx_strand_id
1 'polypeptide(L)'
;MPTTERADVQAAWLAMSRRYRWSLVSDEAALIERAWSECQQLSRAGKPAAPRLGVWRVYGALMYERLRQRDDQAAQELWPLFSFMAMRQGKQREEAQDLAQEAVLRVLTKLSSLKSPASFLTWALRVLGTVRRELEAAEANESKHDSADEHKQADEHDYAQQVEQQLALDDMIAQLRARLPGEFERSVLIRTFIDGDKPRDIAADLGIPMARVRVVKSRVLQRLRDNPAFMAWLRNLSGESARAMGNTGASDHDE
;
A
#
# COMPACT_ATOMS: atom_id res chain seq x y z
N MET A 1 10.89 11.48 13.85
CA MET A 1 10.37 10.18 13.35
C MET A 1 10.64 9.12 14.40
N PRO A 2 9.71 8.22 14.76
CA PRO A 2 10.11 7.01 15.48
C PRO A 2 11.13 6.27 14.61
N THR A 3 12.29 5.94 15.19
CA THR A 3 13.36 5.26 14.47
C THR A 3 12.87 3.88 14.10
N THR A 4 12.82 3.57 12.81
CA THR A 4 12.51 2.21 12.35
C THR A 4 13.58 1.26 12.85
N GLU A 5 13.20 0.33 13.74
CA GLU A 5 14.13 -0.65 14.27
C GLU A 5 14.34 -1.78 13.26
N ARG A 6 15.50 -2.41 13.31
CA ARG A 6 15.83 -3.54 12.42
C ARG A 6 14.87 -4.72 12.65
N ALA A 7 14.41 -4.91 13.88
CA ALA A 7 13.43 -5.93 14.24
C ALA A 7 12.07 -5.70 13.54
N ASP A 8 11.64 -4.46 13.36
CA ASP A 8 10.40 -4.14 12.65
C ASP A 8 10.50 -4.48 11.17
N VAL A 9 11.66 -4.21 10.55
CA VAL A 9 11.94 -4.57 9.15
C VAL A 9 11.96 -6.09 8.96
N GLN A 10 12.56 -6.82 9.90
CA GLN A 10 12.55 -8.29 9.88
C GLN A 10 11.12 -8.85 9.99
N ALA A 11 10.29 -8.30 10.89
CA ALA A 11 8.90 -8.71 11.02
C ALA A 11 8.09 -8.39 9.75
N ALA A 12 8.31 -7.22 9.13
CA ALA A 12 7.69 -6.85 7.87
C ALA A 12 8.10 -7.80 6.72
N TRP A 13 9.39 -8.15 6.62
CA TRP A 13 9.89 -9.11 5.65
C TRP A 13 9.18 -10.46 5.78
N LEU A 14 9.17 -11.07 6.96
CA LEU A 14 8.55 -12.37 7.19
C LEU A 14 7.05 -12.37 6.86
N ALA A 15 6.34 -11.28 7.15
CA ALA A 15 4.92 -11.15 6.85
C ALA A 15 4.67 -11.05 5.34
N MET A 16 5.45 -10.23 4.64
CA MET A 16 5.31 -9.99 3.20
C MET A 16 5.74 -11.20 2.40
N SER A 17 6.86 -11.84 2.75
CA SER A 17 7.37 -13.00 2.03
C SER A 17 6.41 -14.18 2.07
N ARG A 18 5.79 -14.44 3.24
CA ARG A 18 4.73 -15.45 3.37
C ARG A 18 3.47 -15.10 2.58
N ARG A 19 3.03 -13.83 2.65
CA ARG A 19 1.80 -13.39 1.98
C ARG A 19 1.91 -13.49 0.46
N TYR A 20 3.02 -13.05 -0.10
CA TYR A 20 3.24 -12.99 -1.55
C TYR A 20 4.03 -14.18 -2.09
N ARG A 21 4.41 -15.13 -1.22
CA ARG A 21 5.22 -16.32 -1.55
C ARG A 21 6.56 -15.98 -2.19
N TRP A 22 7.22 -14.97 -1.65
CA TRP A 22 8.52 -14.51 -2.13
C TRP A 22 9.65 -15.44 -1.70
N SER A 23 10.52 -15.78 -2.64
CA SER A 23 11.58 -16.78 -2.47
C SER A 23 12.87 -16.46 -3.23
N LEU A 24 12.97 -15.31 -3.90
CA LEU A 24 14.19 -14.88 -4.64
C LEU A 24 15.40 -14.58 -3.74
N VAL A 25 15.19 -14.47 -2.43
CA VAL A 25 16.20 -14.03 -1.46
C VAL A 25 16.97 -15.23 -0.94
N SER A 26 18.27 -15.28 -1.25
CA SER A 26 19.19 -16.29 -0.71
C SER A 26 19.80 -15.91 0.64
N ASP A 27 19.96 -14.61 0.89
CA ASP A 27 20.49 -14.06 2.15
C ASP A 27 19.48 -13.06 2.72
N GLU A 28 18.66 -13.54 3.65
CA GLU A 28 17.64 -12.73 4.31
C GLU A 28 18.25 -11.62 5.19
N ALA A 29 19.40 -11.87 5.82
CA ALA A 29 20.05 -10.88 6.68
C ALA A 29 20.53 -9.68 5.86
N ALA A 30 21.09 -9.93 4.66
CA ALA A 30 21.49 -8.88 3.74
C ALA A 30 20.30 -8.12 3.12
N LEU A 31 19.16 -8.77 2.92
CA LEU A 31 17.94 -8.07 2.49
C LEU A 31 17.42 -7.15 3.62
N ILE A 32 17.31 -7.67 4.84
CA ILE A 32 16.84 -6.90 6.00
C ILE A 32 17.73 -5.68 6.24
N GLU A 33 19.05 -5.83 6.14
CA GLU A 33 19.98 -4.71 6.29
C GLU A 33 19.76 -3.64 5.22
N ARG A 34 19.61 -4.05 3.95
CA ARG A 34 19.33 -3.12 2.85
C ARG A 34 17.98 -2.41 3.04
N ALA A 35 16.94 -3.14 3.45
CA ALA A 35 15.61 -2.58 3.69
C ALA A 35 15.60 -1.60 4.88
N TRP A 36 16.39 -1.88 5.92
CA TRP A 36 16.57 -0.97 7.04
C TRP A 36 17.32 0.31 6.63
N SER A 37 18.40 0.17 5.84
CA SER A 37 19.11 1.32 5.27
C SER A 37 18.19 2.18 4.38
N GLU A 38 17.36 1.55 3.55
CA GLU A 38 16.35 2.25 2.74
C GLU A 38 15.38 3.05 3.62
N CYS A 39 14.88 2.47 4.73
CA CYS A 39 14.03 3.18 5.67
C CYS A 39 14.72 4.43 6.27
N GLN A 40 16.00 4.31 6.62
CA GLN A 40 16.77 5.46 7.13
C GLN A 40 16.92 6.56 6.09
N GLN A 41 17.18 6.20 4.83
CA GLN A 41 17.29 7.17 3.73
C GLN A 41 15.96 7.88 3.48
N LEU A 42 14.84 7.15 3.47
CA LEU A 42 13.50 7.72 3.37
C LEU A 42 13.23 8.70 4.53
N SER A 43 13.60 8.33 5.75
CA SER A 43 13.45 9.19 6.94
C SER A 43 14.24 10.49 6.81
N ARG A 44 15.50 10.42 6.34
CA ARG A 44 16.35 11.60 6.08
C ARG A 44 15.77 12.49 4.98
N ALA A 45 15.09 11.91 4.00
CA ALA A 45 14.40 12.62 2.93
C ALA A 45 13.01 13.17 3.32
N GLY A 46 12.60 13.05 4.59
CA GLY A 46 11.28 13.48 5.05
C GLY A 46 10.12 12.63 4.54
N LYS A 47 10.40 11.44 4.00
CA LYS A 47 9.39 10.49 3.52
C LYS A 47 8.99 9.51 4.63
N PRO A 48 7.80 8.89 4.55
CA PRO A 48 7.41 7.82 5.47
C PRO A 48 8.45 6.69 5.47
N ALA A 49 9.08 6.43 6.61
CA ALA A 49 10.13 5.41 6.77
C ALA A 49 9.55 4.06 7.25
N ALA A 50 8.40 3.66 6.70
CA ALA A 50 7.70 2.46 7.16
C ALA A 50 8.48 1.16 6.84
N PRO A 51 8.63 0.22 7.78
CA PRO A 51 9.29 -1.07 7.56
C PRO A 51 8.86 -1.78 6.28
N ARG A 52 7.55 -1.87 6.02
CA ARG A 52 7.01 -2.52 4.81
C ARG A 52 7.42 -1.80 3.54
N LEU A 53 7.50 -0.48 3.56
CA LEU A 53 7.92 0.30 2.40
C LEU A 53 9.39 0.05 2.07
N GLY A 54 10.26 -0.04 3.09
CA GLY A 54 11.67 -0.41 2.88
C GLY A 54 11.80 -1.80 2.25
N VAL A 55 11.09 -2.80 2.80
CA VAL A 55 11.06 -4.16 2.25
C VAL A 55 10.52 -4.17 0.82
N TRP A 56 9.42 -3.48 0.56
CA TRP A 56 8.79 -3.38 -0.77
C TRP A 56 9.76 -2.85 -1.83
N ARG A 57 10.47 -1.76 -1.51
CA ARG A 57 11.40 -1.11 -2.43
C ARG A 57 12.65 -1.97 -2.69
N VAL A 58 13.23 -2.55 -1.64
CA VAL A 58 14.42 -3.40 -1.77
C VAL A 58 14.11 -4.72 -2.47
N TYR A 59 12.98 -5.35 -2.13
CA TYR A 59 12.54 -6.57 -2.82
C TYR A 59 12.20 -6.30 -4.28
N GLY A 60 11.54 -5.16 -4.57
CA GLY A 60 11.27 -4.75 -5.94
C GLY A 60 12.53 -4.53 -6.76
N ALA A 61 13.56 -3.92 -6.18
CA ALA A 61 14.84 -3.76 -6.86
C ALA A 61 15.51 -5.12 -7.15
N LEU A 62 15.46 -6.07 -6.20
CA LEU A 62 15.94 -7.43 -6.42
C LEU A 62 15.17 -8.12 -7.56
N MET A 63 13.84 -8.06 -7.52
CA MET A 63 12.99 -8.68 -8.54
C MET A 63 13.24 -8.08 -9.93
N TYR A 64 13.41 -6.76 -10.03
CA TYR A 64 13.78 -6.08 -11.26
C TYR A 64 15.09 -6.64 -11.86
N GLU A 65 16.14 -6.78 -11.04
CA GLU A 65 17.42 -7.29 -11.53
C GLU A 65 17.33 -8.75 -11.97
N ARG A 66 16.58 -9.58 -11.25
CA ARG A 66 16.33 -10.98 -11.62
C ARG A 66 15.58 -11.07 -12.96
N LEU A 67 14.54 -10.26 -13.15
CA LEU A 67 13.81 -10.20 -14.42
C LEU A 67 14.69 -9.73 -15.57
N ARG A 68 15.59 -8.76 -15.32
CA ARG A 68 16.56 -8.29 -16.33
C ARG A 68 17.52 -9.40 -16.75
N GLN A 69 17.83 -10.32 -15.84
CA GLN A 69 18.64 -11.53 -16.08
C GLN A 69 17.83 -12.70 -16.67
N ARG A 70 16.55 -12.49 -17.01
CA ARG A 70 15.61 -13.53 -17.51
C ARG A 70 15.44 -14.70 -16.53
N ASP A 71 15.41 -14.39 -15.24
CA ASP A 71 15.08 -15.35 -14.20
C ASP A 71 13.57 -15.59 -14.16
N ASP A 72 13.13 -16.76 -14.64
CA ASP A 72 11.72 -17.14 -14.72
C ASP A 72 11.04 -17.19 -13.33
N GLN A 73 11.80 -17.45 -12.27
CA GLN A 73 11.25 -17.47 -10.91
C GLN A 73 10.75 -16.08 -10.51
N ALA A 74 11.44 -15.02 -10.92
CA ALA A 74 11.01 -13.65 -10.61
C ALA A 74 9.71 -13.27 -11.33
N ALA A 75 9.47 -13.80 -12.53
CA ALA A 75 8.20 -13.63 -13.23
C ALA A 75 7.07 -14.42 -12.56
N GLN A 76 7.35 -15.63 -12.10
CA GLN A 76 6.39 -16.48 -11.38
C GLN A 76 5.92 -15.84 -10.07
N GLU A 77 6.78 -15.12 -9.36
CA GLU A 77 6.43 -14.48 -8.09
C GLU A 77 5.59 -13.18 -8.23
N LEU A 78 5.58 -12.55 -9.41
CA LEU A 78 4.68 -11.42 -9.69
C LEU A 78 3.22 -11.87 -9.78
N TRP A 79 2.97 -13.07 -10.29
CA TRP A 79 1.62 -13.53 -10.58
C TRP A 79 0.74 -13.69 -9.31
N PRO A 80 1.22 -14.29 -8.19
CA PRO A 80 0.48 -14.30 -6.93
C PRO A 80 0.21 -12.91 -6.36
N LEU A 81 1.17 -11.99 -6.50
CA LEU A 81 0.99 -10.60 -6.07
C LEU A 81 -0.14 -9.93 -6.87
N PHE A 82 -0.12 -10.05 -8.19
CA PHE A 82 -1.14 -9.45 -9.06
C PHE A 82 -2.51 -10.09 -8.86
N SER A 83 -2.57 -11.41 -8.75
CA SER A 83 -3.80 -12.13 -8.46
C SER A 83 -4.41 -11.67 -7.13
N PHE A 84 -3.58 -11.56 -6.08
CA PHE A 84 -4.03 -11.06 -4.78
C PHE A 84 -4.55 -9.62 -4.86
N MET A 85 -3.86 -8.74 -5.60
CA MET A 85 -4.28 -7.35 -5.76
C MET A 85 -5.55 -7.22 -6.58
N ALA A 86 -5.76 -8.05 -7.61
CA ALA A 86 -6.97 -8.10 -8.41
C ALA A 86 -8.17 -8.62 -7.60
N MET A 87 -7.98 -9.69 -6.82
CA MET A 87 -9.03 -10.21 -5.92
C MET A 87 -9.43 -9.18 -4.85
N ARG A 88 -8.46 -8.42 -4.31
CA ARG A 88 -8.77 -7.32 -3.36
C ARG A 88 -9.63 -6.21 -4.01
N GLN A 89 -9.61 -6.10 -5.33
CA GLN A 89 -10.43 -5.17 -6.11
C GLN A 89 -11.78 -5.78 -6.54
N GLY A 90 -12.15 -6.96 -6.01
CA GLY A 90 -13.45 -7.59 -6.24
C GLY A 90 -13.51 -8.54 -7.43
N LYS A 91 -12.40 -8.80 -8.13
CA LYS A 91 -12.35 -9.77 -9.22
C LYS A 91 -12.47 -11.20 -8.69
N GLN A 92 -13.18 -12.04 -9.43
CA GLN A 92 -13.23 -13.47 -9.13
C GLN A 92 -11.87 -14.12 -9.36
N ARG A 93 -11.67 -15.31 -8.80
CA ARG A 93 -10.37 -15.97 -8.83
C ARG A 93 -9.83 -16.17 -10.24
N GLU A 94 -10.65 -16.65 -11.17
CA GLU A 94 -10.25 -16.92 -12.56
C GLU A 94 -9.91 -15.61 -13.28
N GLU A 95 -10.80 -14.62 -13.24
CA GLU A 95 -10.57 -13.27 -13.79
C GLU A 95 -9.29 -12.62 -13.24
N ALA A 96 -9.03 -12.77 -11.93
CA ALA A 96 -7.84 -12.24 -11.29
C ALA A 96 -6.55 -12.90 -11.78
N GLN A 97 -6.61 -14.20 -12.08
CA GLN A 97 -5.49 -14.98 -12.59
C GLN A 97 -5.16 -14.63 -14.04
N ASP A 98 -6.19 -14.44 -14.88
CA ASP A 98 -6.05 -14.02 -16.27
C ASP A 98 -5.50 -12.59 -16.36
N LEU A 99 -6.06 -11.68 -15.57
CA LEU A 99 -5.58 -10.30 -15.45
C LEU A 99 -4.12 -10.26 -14.98
N ALA A 100 -3.76 -11.10 -14.01
CA ALA A 100 -2.40 -11.20 -13.52
C ALA A 100 -1.44 -11.71 -14.61
N GLN A 101 -1.85 -12.69 -15.41
CA GLN A 101 -1.04 -13.22 -16.50
C GLN A 101 -0.73 -12.14 -17.54
N GLU A 102 -1.75 -11.42 -18.03
CA GLU A 102 -1.56 -10.32 -18.98
C GLU A 102 -0.68 -9.21 -18.40
N ALA A 103 -0.90 -8.84 -17.13
CA ALA A 103 -0.08 -7.83 -16.47
C ALA A 103 1.39 -8.25 -16.34
N VAL A 104 1.67 -9.53 -16.04
CA VAL A 104 3.06 -10.05 -16.01
C VAL A 104 3.70 -9.94 -17.39
N LEU A 105 2.99 -10.33 -18.46
CA LEU A 105 3.49 -10.20 -19.83
C LEU A 105 3.83 -8.75 -20.17
N ARG A 106 2.98 -7.79 -19.78
CA ARG A 106 3.25 -6.36 -19.99
C ARG A 106 4.40 -5.81 -19.15
N VAL A 107 4.57 -6.32 -17.93
CA VAL A 107 5.74 -5.98 -17.11
C VAL A 107 7.02 -6.44 -17.80
N LEU A 108 7.06 -7.67 -18.30
CA LEU A 108 8.23 -8.20 -19.00
C LEU A 108 8.57 -7.40 -20.26
N THR A 109 7.56 -7.02 -21.06
CA THR A 109 7.78 -6.24 -22.29
C THR A 109 8.21 -4.80 -22.01
N LYS A 110 7.69 -4.18 -20.94
CA LYS A 110 7.98 -2.77 -20.59
C LYS A 110 9.10 -2.63 -19.56
N LEU A 111 9.76 -3.71 -19.14
CA LEU A 111 10.75 -3.71 -18.06
C LEU A 111 11.87 -2.67 -18.26
N SER A 112 12.34 -2.52 -19.51
CA SER A 112 13.40 -1.57 -19.87
C SER A 112 13.00 -0.09 -19.73
N SER A 113 11.70 0.21 -19.65
CA SER A 113 11.20 1.58 -19.46
C SER A 113 11.27 2.07 -18.02
N LEU A 114 11.50 1.16 -17.06
CA LEU A 114 11.58 1.52 -15.65
C LEU A 114 12.88 2.30 -15.36
N LYS A 115 12.73 3.49 -14.77
CA LYS A 115 13.85 4.38 -14.44
C LYS A 115 14.56 4.06 -13.12
N SER A 116 13.85 3.42 -12.18
CA SER A 116 14.35 3.17 -10.82
C SER A 116 13.95 1.77 -10.35
N PRO A 117 14.92 0.86 -10.11
CA PRO A 117 14.65 -0.48 -9.59
C PRO A 117 13.87 -0.48 -8.27
N ALA A 118 14.14 0.48 -7.38
CA ALA A 118 13.45 0.60 -6.10
C ALA A 118 11.95 0.90 -6.22
N SER A 119 11.50 1.39 -7.38
CA SER A 119 10.10 1.66 -7.68
C SER A 119 9.44 0.52 -8.47
N PHE A 120 10.13 -0.60 -8.69
CA PHE A 120 9.68 -1.67 -9.57
C PHE A 120 8.30 -2.22 -9.21
N LEU A 121 8.08 -2.67 -7.96
CA LEU A 121 6.79 -3.26 -7.59
C LEU A 121 5.64 -2.24 -7.69
N THR A 122 5.91 -0.99 -7.33
CA THR A 122 4.95 0.11 -7.45
C THR A 122 4.59 0.37 -8.92
N TRP A 123 5.58 0.39 -9.82
CA TRP A 123 5.37 0.50 -11.26
C TRP A 123 4.67 -0.75 -11.84
N ALA A 124 4.99 -1.94 -11.37
CA ALA A 124 4.37 -3.19 -11.81
C ALA A 124 2.87 -3.22 -11.47
N LEU A 125 2.47 -2.71 -10.29
CA LEU A 125 1.06 -2.53 -9.94
C LEU A 125 0.36 -1.46 -10.78
N ARG A 126 1.08 -0.44 -11.28
CA ARG A 126 0.53 0.50 -12.26
C ARG A 126 0.22 -0.22 -13.57
N VAL A 127 1.11 -1.09 -14.04
CA VAL A 127 0.87 -1.91 -15.24
C VAL A 127 -0.38 -2.77 -15.06
N LEU A 128 -0.53 -3.44 -13.91
CA LEU A 128 -1.75 -4.20 -13.56
C LEU A 128 -3.02 -3.32 -13.63
N GLY A 129 -2.97 -2.12 -13.03
CA GLY A 129 -4.09 -1.18 -13.05
C GLY A 129 -4.43 -0.68 -14.45
N THR A 130 -3.45 -0.52 -15.34
CA THR A 130 -3.67 -0.18 -16.76
C THR A 130 -4.32 -1.34 -17.50
N VAL A 131 -3.83 -2.57 -17.34
CA VAL A 131 -4.43 -3.77 -17.96
C VAL A 131 -5.89 -3.93 -17.57
N ARG A 132 -6.20 -3.76 -16.27
CA ARG A 132 -7.56 -3.84 -15.76
C ARG A 132 -8.50 -2.86 -16.45
N ARG A 133 -8.10 -1.60 -16.53
CA ARG A 133 -8.91 -0.52 -17.14
C ARG A 133 -9.15 -0.77 -18.62
N GLU A 134 -8.15 -1.26 -19.35
CA GLU A 134 -8.30 -1.61 -20.77
C GLU A 134 -9.29 -2.77 -20.97
N LEU A 135 -9.24 -3.80 -20.11
CA LEU A 135 -10.17 -4.91 -20.18
C LEU A 135 -11.60 -4.46 -19.84
N GLU A 136 -11.78 -3.68 -18.77
CA GLU A 136 -13.08 -3.11 -18.39
C GLU A 136 -13.64 -2.19 -19.49
N ALA A 137 -12.78 -1.42 -20.15
CA ALA A 137 -13.18 -0.59 -21.29
C ALA A 137 -13.57 -1.43 -22.50
N ALA A 138 -12.86 -2.52 -22.79
CA ALA A 138 -13.20 -3.44 -23.86
C ALA A 138 -14.54 -4.14 -23.61
N GLU A 139 -14.77 -4.66 -22.40
CA GLU A 139 -16.05 -5.25 -21.99
C GLU A 139 -17.20 -4.23 -22.08
N ALA A 140 -16.96 -2.98 -21.67
CA ALA A 140 -17.93 -1.90 -21.76
C ALA A 140 -18.21 -1.47 -23.21
N ASN A 141 -17.23 -1.56 -24.12
CA ASN A 141 -17.40 -1.25 -25.54
C ASN A 141 -18.05 -2.41 -26.31
N GLU A 142 -17.78 -3.67 -25.96
CA GLU A 142 -18.49 -4.83 -26.51
C GLU A 142 -19.97 -4.80 -26.14
N SER A 143 -20.30 -4.27 -24.96
CA SER A 143 -21.68 -4.02 -24.53
C SER A 143 -22.26 -2.67 -25.02
N LYS A 144 -21.43 -1.80 -25.62
CA LYS A 144 -21.81 -0.51 -26.21
C LYS A 144 -21.22 -0.39 -27.62
N HIS A 145 -21.77 -1.14 -28.57
CA HIS A 145 -21.56 -0.84 -29.98
C HIS A 145 -22.30 0.46 -30.34
N ASP A 146 -21.81 1.61 -29.83
CA ASP A 146 -21.95 2.96 -30.40
C ASP A 146 -21.26 4.01 -29.51
N SER A 147 -20.51 4.88 -30.18
CA SER A 147 -19.73 6.04 -29.69
C SER A 147 -18.34 5.74 -29.10
N ALA A 148 -17.35 6.12 -29.90
CA ALA A 148 -15.95 6.30 -29.52
C ALA A 148 -15.82 7.43 -28.50
N ASP A 149 -14.99 7.25 -27.47
CA ASP A 149 -14.38 8.42 -26.85
C ASP A 149 -13.08 8.17 -26.08
N GLU A 150 -12.35 9.28 -25.97
CA GLU A 150 -10.93 9.47 -25.74
C GLU A 150 -10.40 9.06 -24.35
N HIS A 151 -9.19 8.50 -24.32
CA HIS A 151 -8.50 8.04 -23.11
C HIS A 151 -7.92 9.20 -22.28
N LYS A 152 -8.39 9.36 -21.04
CA LYS A 152 -7.81 10.25 -20.03
C LYS A 152 -6.54 9.64 -19.41
N GLN A 153 -5.40 10.30 -19.66
CA GLN A 153 -4.08 9.98 -19.10
C GLN A 153 -3.83 10.52 -17.68
N ALA A 154 -4.83 11.14 -17.03
CA ALA A 154 -4.62 11.92 -15.80
C ALA A 154 -4.54 11.13 -14.48
N ASP A 155 -4.99 9.86 -14.43
CA ASP A 155 -5.13 9.11 -13.15
C ASP A 155 -3.93 8.20 -12.78
N GLU A 156 -2.93 8.06 -13.65
CA GLU A 156 -1.96 6.98 -13.50
C GLU A 156 -0.86 7.23 -12.45
N HIS A 157 -0.67 8.48 -12.04
CA HIS A 157 0.31 8.86 -11.01
C HIS A 157 -0.23 8.61 -9.59
N ASP A 158 -1.56 8.62 -9.43
CA ASP A 158 -2.23 8.64 -8.13
C ASP A 158 -2.27 7.25 -7.48
N TYR A 159 -2.62 6.20 -8.24
CA TYR A 159 -2.74 4.82 -7.73
C TYR A 159 -1.41 4.25 -7.17
N ALA A 160 -0.30 4.55 -7.83
CA ALA A 160 1.03 4.07 -7.44
C ALA A 160 1.52 4.74 -6.14
N GLN A 161 1.34 6.05 -6.02
CA GLN A 161 1.63 6.79 -4.78
C GLN A 161 0.70 6.33 -3.65
N GLN A 162 -0.56 6.07 -3.96
CA GLN A 162 -1.55 5.56 -3.02
C GLN A 162 -1.15 4.18 -2.45
N VAL A 163 -0.50 3.28 -3.22
CA VAL A 163 -0.03 1.99 -2.67
C VAL A 163 1.13 2.17 -1.69
N GLU A 164 2.13 2.99 -2.00
CA GLU A 164 3.24 3.26 -1.08
C GLU A 164 2.74 3.97 0.19
N GLN A 165 1.80 4.91 0.04
CA GLN A 165 1.12 5.57 1.14
C GLN A 165 0.26 4.58 1.95
N GLN A 166 -0.46 3.68 1.29
CA GLN A 166 -1.26 2.64 1.93
C GLN A 166 -0.38 1.64 2.70
N LEU A 167 0.80 1.29 2.19
CA LEU A 167 1.76 0.45 2.92
C LEU A 167 2.26 1.14 4.19
N ALA A 168 2.51 2.46 4.12
CA ALA A 168 2.85 3.26 5.29
C ALA A 168 1.68 3.37 6.29
N LEU A 169 0.44 3.55 5.80
CA LEU A 169 -0.78 3.55 6.61
C LEU A 169 -1.04 2.18 7.25
N ASP A 170 -0.81 1.08 6.53
CA ASP A 170 -1.00 -0.29 7.00
C ASP A 170 -0.01 -0.66 8.12
N ASP A 171 1.21 -0.10 8.10
CA ASP A 171 2.18 -0.23 9.20
C ASP A 171 1.76 0.59 10.42
N MET A 172 1.20 1.76 10.20
CA MET A 172 0.57 2.58 11.24
C MET A 172 -0.63 1.85 11.87
N ILE A 173 -1.46 1.19 11.06
CA ILE A 173 -2.53 0.31 11.54
C ILE A 173 -1.95 -0.90 12.28
N ALA A 174 -0.84 -1.49 11.83
CA ALA A 174 -0.18 -2.59 12.52
C ALA A 174 0.36 -2.18 13.91
N GLN A 175 0.95 -0.99 14.03
CA GLN A 175 1.37 -0.44 15.32
C GLN A 175 0.17 -0.16 16.24
N LEU A 176 -0.95 0.34 15.68
CA LEU A 176 -2.21 0.48 16.41
C LEU A 176 -2.74 -0.88 16.88
N ARG A 177 -2.66 -1.92 16.05
CA ARG A 177 -3.09 -3.29 16.36
C ARG A 177 -2.25 -3.93 17.46
N ALA A 178 -0.93 -3.69 17.48
CA ALA A 178 -0.02 -4.20 18.50
C ALA A 178 -0.25 -3.54 19.88
N ARG A 179 -0.71 -2.29 19.89
CA ARG A 179 -0.96 -1.51 21.12
C ARG A 179 -2.40 -1.62 21.64
N LEU A 180 -3.31 -2.25 20.89
CA LEU A 180 -4.71 -2.46 21.27
C LEU A 180 -4.99 -3.95 21.53
N PRO A 181 -5.25 -4.36 22.80
CA PRO A 181 -5.31 -5.77 23.17
C PRO A 181 -6.60 -6.49 22.77
N GLY A 182 -7.71 -5.78 22.51
CA GLY A 182 -8.99 -6.40 22.18
C GLY A 182 -9.20 -6.62 20.68
N GLU A 183 -9.39 -7.87 20.24
CA GLU A 183 -9.75 -8.22 18.85
C GLU A 183 -11.04 -7.52 18.39
N PHE A 184 -12.01 -7.41 19.30
CA PHE A 184 -13.25 -6.68 19.10
C PHE A 184 -13.05 -5.17 18.92
N GLU A 185 -12.20 -4.56 19.75
CA GLU A 185 -11.89 -3.12 19.69
C GLU A 185 -11.16 -2.78 18.40
N ARG A 186 -10.27 -3.67 17.98
CA ARG A 186 -9.52 -3.60 16.73
C ARG A 186 -10.45 -3.65 15.51
N SER A 187 -11.37 -4.60 15.47
CA SER A 187 -12.36 -4.74 14.39
C SER A 187 -13.22 -3.47 14.24
N VAL A 188 -13.76 -2.96 15.35
CA VAL A 188 -14.57 -1.73 15.35
C VAL A 188 -13.80 -0.53 14.79
N LEU A 189 -12.51 -0.36 15.12
CA LEU A 189 -11.72 0.79 14.67
C LEU A 189 -11.28 0.69 13.23
N ILE A 190 -10.86 -0.49 12.77
CA ILE A 190 -10.49 -0.71 11.36
C ILE A 190 -11.71 -0.36 10.50
N ARG A 191 -12.87 -0.94 10.83
CA ARG A 191 -14.11 -0.67 10.11
C ARG A 191 -14.51 0.81 10.14
N THR A 192 -14.36 1.47 11.29
CA THR A 192 -14.75 2.88 11.42
C THR A 192 -13.80 3.85 10.70
N PHE A 193 -12.49 3.64 10.79
CA PHE A 193 -11.48 4.63 10.39
C PHE A 193 -10.78 4.30 9.08
N ILE A 194 -10.75 3.03 8.69
CA ILE A 194 -10.11 2.56 7.47
C ILE A 194 -11.18 2.26 6.42
N ASP A 195 -12.20 1.50 6.79
CA ASP A 195 -13.25 1.10 5.87
C ASP A 195 -14.37 2.17 5.76
N GLY A 196 -14.42 3.12 6.69
CA GLY A 196 -15.38 4.24 6.70
C GLY A 196 -16.80 3.86 7.14
N ASP A 197 -16.99 2.67 7.70
CA ASP A 197 -18.30 2.15 8.11
C ASP A 197 -18.94 3.02 9.21
N LYS A 198 -20.26 3.22 9.11
CA LYS A 198 -21.00 3.95 10.15
C LYS A 198 -21.20 3.02 11.35
N PRO A 199 -21.19 3.54 12.60
CA PRO A 199 -21.35 2.71 13.80
C PRO A 199 -22.61 1.84 13.85
N ARG A 200 -23.65 2.21 13.09
CA ARG A 200 -24.89 1.43 12.94
C ARG A 200 -24.69 0.17 12.08
N ASP A 201 -23.87 0.27 11.03
CA ASP A 201 -23.62 -0.81 10.07
C ASP A 201 -22.66 -1.85 10.70
N ILE A 202 -21.65 -1.36 11.44
CA ILE A 202 -20.78 -2.18 12.29
C ILE A 202 -21.59 -2.93 13.36
N ALA A 203 -22.58 -2.27 13.96
CA ALA A 203 -23.40 -2.85 15.01
C ALA A 203 -24.31 -3.97 14.47
N ALA A 204 -24.90 -3.75 13.29
CA ALA A 204 -25.73 -4.75 12.61
C ALA A 204 -24.93 -6.00 12.26
N ASP A 205 -23.75 -5.82 11.65
CA ASP A 205 -22.90 -6.93 11.22
C ASP A 205 -22.29 -7.74 12.37
N LEU A 206 -21.98 -7.07 13.49
CA LEU A 206 -21.42 -7.73 14.68
C LEU A 206 -22.51 -8.27 15.62
N GLY A 207 -23.79 -8.06 15.32
CA GLY A 207 -24.91 -8.51 16.15
C GLY A 207 -24.93 -7.89 17.54
N ILE A 208 -24.51 -6.62 17.67
CA ILE A 208 -24.37 -5.94 18.97
C ILE A 208 -25.12 -4.60 19.00
N PRO A 209 -25.41 -4.04 20.19
CA PRO A 209 -25.99 -2.71 20.28
C PRO A 209 -25.05 -1.62 19.74
N MET A 210 -25.58 -0.67 18.96
CA MET A 210 -24.85 0.50 18.46
C MET A 210 -24.19 1.31 19.59
N ALA A 211 -24.83 1.38 20.77
CA ALA A 211 -24.25 2.02 21.94
C ALA A 211 -22.90 1.41 22.33
N ARG A 212 -22.74 0.08 22.19
CA ARG A 212 -21.50 -0.65 22.49
C ARG A 212 -20.38 -0.26 21.51
N VAL A 213 -20.69 -0.10 20.23
CA VAL A 213 -19.74 0.39 19.21
C VAL A 213 -19.24 1.80 19.54
N ARG A 214 -20.15 2.71 19.95
CA ARG A 214 -19.79 4.09 20.33
C ARG A 214 -18.94 4.15 21.60
N VAL A 215 -19.26 3.33 22.61
CA VAL A 215 -18.48 3.25 23.86
C VAL A 215 -17.08 2.71 23.61
N VAL A 216 -16.95 1.66 22.80
CA VAL A 216 -15.64 1.10 22.41
C VAL A 216 -14.82 2.11 21.65
N LYS A 217 -15.41 2.76 20.63
CA LYS A 217 -14.75 3.83 19.88
C LYS A 217 -14.24 4.94 20.80
N SER A 218 -15.09 5.42 21.71
CA SER A 218 -14.73 6.48 22.67
C SER A 218 -13.58 6.05 23.59
N ARG A 219 -13.69 4.87 24.21
CA ARG A 219 -12.67 4.34 25.14
C ARG A 219 -11.33 4.08 24.48
N VAL A 220 -11.33 3.62 23.23
CA VAL A 220 -10.08 3.41 22.50
C VAL A 220 -9.47 4.74 22.08
N LEU A 221 -10.27 5.69 21.55
CA LEU A 221 -9.77 7.02 21.21
C LEU A 221 -9.19 7.74 22.43
N GLN A 222 -9.79 7.56 23.60
CA GLN A 222 -9.27 8.10 24.85
C GLN A 222 -7.94 7.44 25.24
N ARG A 223 -7.84 6.11 25.21
CA ARG A 223 -6.56 5.40 25.43
C ARG A 223 -5.46 5.79 24.45
N LEU A 224 -5.82 6.03 23.20
CA LEU A 224 -4.90 6.51 22.17
C LEU A 224 -4.47 7.95 22.45
N ARG A 225 -5.39 8.82 22.86
CA ARG A 225 -5.10 10.22 23.24
C ARG A 225 -4.23 10.32 24.50
N ASP A 226 -4.41 9.41 25.45
CA ASP A 226 -3.64 9.35 26.69
C ASP A 226 -2.26 8.71 26.48
N ASN A 227 -1.97 8.18 25.28
CA ASN A 227 -0.66 7.65 24.92
C ASN A 227 0.24 8.76 24.32
N PRO A 228 1.28 9.22 25.04
CA PRO A 228 2.09 10.36 24.61
C PRO A 228 2.88 10.08 23.33
N ALA A 229 3.33 8.83 23.13
CA ALA A 229 4.06 8.41 21.94
C ALA A 229 3.16 8.41 20.69
N PHE A 230 1.91 7.95 20.83
CA PHE A 230 0.92 8.00 19.76
C PHE A 230 0.52 9.45 19.41
N MET A 231 0.29 10.29 20.42
CA MET A 231 -0.05 11.71 20.20
C MET A 231 1.11 12.53 19.63
N ALA A 232 2.35 12.25 20.02
CA ALA A 232 3.53 12.86 19.42
C ALA A 232 3.68 12.43 17.95
N TRP A 233 3.39 11.16 17.65
CA TRP A 233 3.40 10.63 16.30
C TRP A 233 2.25 11.22 15.43
N LEU A 234 1.02 11.32 15.95
CA LEU A 234 -0.11 11.96 15.26
C LEU A 234 0.13 13.45 15.00
N ARG A 235 0.68 14.20 15.96
CA ARG A 235 1.00 15.63 15.79
C ARG A 235 1.99 15.88 14.66
N ASN A 236 2.94 14.96 14.46
CA ASN A 236 3.90 15.04 13.37
C ASN A 236 3.24 14.71 12.02
N LEU A 237 2.31 13.74 11.98
CA LEU A 237 1.51 13.44 10.79
C LEU A 237 0.58 14.58 10.39
N SER A 238 -0.09 15.22 11.37
CA SER A 238 -0.99 16.35 11.13
C SER A 238 -0.26 17.66 10.83
N GLY A 239 0.99 17.79 11.29
CA GLY A 239 1.86 18.93 10.99
C GLY A 239 2.28 19.01 9.52
N GLU A 240 2.19 17.90 8.77
CA GLU A 240 2.43 17.85 7.34
C GLU A 240 1.22 18.32 6.52
N SER A 241 -0.02 18.04 6.95
CA SER A 241 -1.21 18.66 6.31
C SER A 241 -1.25 20.19 6.52
N ALA A 242 -0.81 20.68 7.68
CA ALA A 242 -0.72 22.13 7.92
C ALA A 242 0.40 22.79 7.11
N ARG A 243 1.51 22.10 6.86
CA ARG A 243 2.61 22.59 6.00
C ARG A 243 2.28 22.50 4.50
N ALA A 244 1.55 21.48 4.07
CA ALA A 244 1.07 21.34 2.70
C ALA A 244 -0.01 22.37 2.33
N MET A 245 -0.79 22.87 3.31
CA MET A 245 -1.75 23.96 3.12
C MET A 245 -1.17 25.36 3.42
N GLY A 246 0.07 25.45 3.89
CA GLY A 246 0.75 26.71 4.20
C GLY A 246 1.65 27.25 3.08
N ASN A 247 1.76 26.56 1.94
CA ASN A 247 2.62 26.96 0.82
C ASN A 247 1.83 27.38 -0.44
N THR A 248 0.53 27.65 -0.31
CA THR A 248 -0.29 28.30 -1.33
C THR A 248 -0.78 29.64 -0.78
N GLY A 249 0.12 30.62 -0.74
CA GLY A 249 -0.18 31.94 -0.20
C GLY A 249 0.99 32.92 -0.24
N ALA A 250 1.48 33.19 -1.45
CA ALA A 250 2.08 34.46 -1.91
C ALA A 250 3.36 35.01 -1.25
N SER A 251 4.47 34.83 -1.97
CA SER A 251 5.40 35.90 -2.40
C SER A 251 5.46 35.78 -3.94
N ASP A 252 5.46 36.77 -4.82
CA ASP A 252 5.41 38.22 -4.81
C ASP A 252 4.76 38.61 -6.16
N HIS A 253 4.08 39.74 -6.22
CA HIS A 253 4.05 40.51 -7.46
C HIS A 253 4.59 41.90 -7.13
N ASP A 254 5.80 42.11 -7.66
CA ASP A 254 6.47 43.40 -7.79
C ASP A 254 5.54 44.44 -8.44
N GLU A 255 5.43 45.62 -7.81
CA GLU A 255 5.72 46.94 -8.39
C GLU A 255 5.64 48.04 -7.30
#